data_AF-A0A1Y1UBT6-F1
#
_entry.id   AF-A0A1Y1UBT6-F1
#
_cell.length_a   1.000
_cell.length_b   1.000
_cell.length_c   1.000
_cell.angle_alpha   90.00
_cell.angle_beta   90.00
_cell.angle_gamma   90.00
#
_symmetry.space_group_name_H-M   'P 1'
#
loop_
_entity.id
_entity.type
_entity.pdbx_description
1 polymer ?
#
loop_
_entity_poly.entity_id
_entity_poly.type
_entity_poly.pdbx_seq_one_letter_code
_entity_poly.pdbx_strand_id
1 'polypeptide(L)'
;MNLKFVLKILSFLQLIAFVFAEKTNDCNDIKTYFEKKKNDGKNSYEDVILKCAMNDQGNVIDLTVYNYYLQEEDVNKILSYSTIKVLTYYVKFNLKTIKNTSNSEIIEHPGYSKFPTIITNLSELETLNFYYDRTYYTKFLANREKIHIETGSLKLSKKLKELTFSQVDFTNQNMEELSTLTNLESL
;
A
#
# COMPACT_ATOMS: atom_id res chain seq x y z
N MET A 1 -61.53 -16.94 13.52
CA MET A 1 -60.06 -17.02 13.62
C MET A 1 -59.59 -15.81 14.43
N ASN A 2 -58.88 -16.02 15.55
CA ASN A 2 -58.71 -14.99 16.58
C ASN A 2 -57.54 -14.04 16.23
N LEU A 3 -57.86 -12.82 15.79
CA LEU A 3 -56.91 -11.81 15.27
C LEU A 3 -55.76 -11.50 16.26
N LYS A 4 -56.01 -11.70 17.56
CA LYS A 4 -55.01 -11.53 18.64
C LYS A 4 -53.85 -12.54 18.60
N PHE A 5 -54.03 -13.69 17.94
CA PHE A 5 -52.99 -14.72 17.84
C PHE A 5 -52.00 -14.44 16.69
N VAL A 6 -52.48 -13.81 15.60
CA VAL A 6 -51.65 -13.50 14.41
C VAL A 6 -50.67 -12.37 14.71
N LEU A 7 -51.07 -11.37 15.50
CA LEU A 7 -50.20 -10.24 15.90
C LEU A 7 -49.04 -10.65 16.83
N LYS A 8 -49.21 -11.70 17.65
CA LYS A 8 -48.12 -12.19 18.52
C LYS A 8 -47.05 -12.97 17.77
N ILE A 9 -47.40 -13.61 16.65
CA ILE A 9 -46.44 -14.36 15.83
C ILE A 9 -45.62 -13.40 14.95
N LEU A 10 -46.21 -12.29 14.49
CA LEU A 10 -45.51 -11.30 13.67
C LEU A 10 -44.45 -10.50 14.45
N SER A 11 -44.64 -10.29 15.76
CA SER A 11 -43.65 -9.60 16.61
C SER A 11 -42.43 -10.46 17.00
N PHE A 12 -42.45 -11.78 16.78
CA PHE A 12 -41.32 -12.66 17.09
C PHE A 12 -40.36 -12.85 15.90
N LEU A 13 -40.76 -12.43 14.70
CA LEU A 13 -39.95 -12.54 13.47
C LEU A 13 -38.99 -11.36 13.23
N GLN A 14 -39.01 -10.33 14.09
CA GLN A 14 -38.14 -9.16 13.95
C GLN A 14 -36.82 -9.23 14.76
N LEU A 15 -36.54 -10.33 15.46
CA LEU A 15 -35.46 -10.37 16.46
C LEU A 15 -34.22 -11.22 16.14
N ILE A 16 -34.07 -11.82 14.95
CA ILE A 16 -32.88 -12.67 14.68
C ILE A 16 -32.23 -12.45 13.30
N ALA A 17 -32.40 -11.26 12.73
CA ALA A 17 -31.51 -10.81 11.65
C ALA A 17 -30.48 -9.80 12.19
N PHE A 18 -29.94 -10.03 13.38
CA PHE A 18 -28.54 -9.68 13.61
C PHE A 18 -27.71 -10.68 12.80
N VAL A 19 -27.74 -10.52 11.48
CA VAL A 19 -26.61 -10.94 10.66
C VAL A 19 -25.45 -10.22 11.31
N PHE A 20 -24.66 -10.97 12.07
CA PHE A 20 -23.30 -10.56 12.39
C PHE A 20 -22.65 -10.40 11.02
N ALA A 21 -22.79 -9.21 10.43
CA ALA A 21 -21.89 -8.76 9.39
C ALA A 21 -20.54 -8.84 10.09
N GLU A 22 -19.87 -9.96 9.86
CA GLU A 22 -18.54 -10.24 10.38
C GLU A 22 -17.75 -8.99 10.02
N LYS A 23 -17.43 -8.20 11.05
CA LYS A 23 -16.87 -6.86 10.87
C LYS A 23 -15.68 -7.04 9.96
N THR A 24 -15.82 -6.59 8.71
CA THR A 24 -14.83 -6.84 7.67
C THR A 24 -13.57 -6.12 8.13
N ASN A 25 -12.56 -6.92 8.42
CA ASN A 25 -11.29 -6.47 8.91
C ASN A 25 -10.39 -6.36 7.68
N ASP A 26 -10.12 -5.13 7.22
CA ASP A 26 -9.38 -4.89 5.98
C ASP A 26 -8.00 -5.56 6.01
N CYS A 27 -7.33 -5.56 7.16
CA CYS A 27 -6.05 -6.25 7.33
C CYS A 27 -6.18 -7.77 7.17
N ASN A 28 -7.29 -8.37 7.65
CA ASN A 28 -7.59 -9.78 7.43
C ASN A 28 -7.96 -10.06 5.98
N ASP A 29 -8.63 -9.14 5.26
CA ASP A 29 -8.88 -9.29 3.82
C ASP A 29 -7.55 -9.31 3.04
N ILE A 30 -6.65 -8.37 3.33
CA ILE A 30 -5.28 -8.36 2.75
C ILE A 30 -4.53 -9.65 3.08
N LYS A 31 -4.61 -10.11 4.33
CA LYS A 31 -3.99 -11.37 4.75
C LYS A 31 -4.55 -12.57 3.99
N THR A 32 -5.87 -12.67 3.92
CA THR A 32 -6.58 -13.74 3.22
C THR A 32 -6.26 -13.73 1.72
N TYR A 33 -6.08 -12.54 1.12
CA TYR A 33 -5.65 -12.39 -0.26
C TYR A 33 -4.30 -13.08 -0.51
N PHE A 34 -3.30 -12.80 0.32
CA PHE A 34 -1.97 -13.43 0.19
C PHE A 34 -1.96 -14.91 0.57
N GLU A 35 -2.76 -15.33 1.56
CA GLU A 35 -2.91 -16.74 1.91
C GLU A 35 -3.48 -17.57 0.77
N LYS A 36 -4.43 -17.02 0.00
CA LYS A 36 -4.99 -17.67 -1.21
C LYS A 36 -3.98 -17.71 -2.36
N LYS A 37 -3.10 -16.71 -2.48
CA LYS A 37 -2.07 -16.62 -3.52
C LYS A 37 -0.83 -17.50 -3.22
N LYS A 38 -0.71 -18.02 -2.00
CA LYS A 38 0.45 -18.79 -1.49
C LYS A 38 0.86 -20.01 -2.33
N ASN A 39 0.03 -20.47 -3.27
CA ASN A 39 0.34 -21.55 -4.20
C ASN A 39 1.61 -21.30 -5.04
N ASP A 40 2.06 -20.05 -5.19
CA ASP A 40 3.26 -19.71 -5.96
C ASP A 40 4.57 -19.68 -5.13
N GLY A 41 4.50 -19.95 -3.83
CA GLY A 41 5.66 -19.99 -2.93
C GLY A 41 6.38 -18.64 -2.74
N LYS A 42 5.77 -17.54 -3.20
CA LYS A 42 6.28 -16.17 -3.12
C LYS A 42 5.24 -15.29 -2.42
N ASN A 43 5.67 -14.23 -1.73
CA ASN A 43 4.81 -13.22 -1.08
C ASN A 43 3.92 -13.77 0.06
N SER A 44 4.52 -14.23 1.17
CA SER A 44 3.70 -14.38 2.38
C SER A 44 3.24 -13.00 2.87
N TYR A 45 2.12 -12.96 3.59
CA TYR A 45 1.62 -11.71 4.17
C TYR A 45 2.70 -11.03 5.04
N GLU A 46 3.42 -11.82 5.82
CA GLU A 46 4.46 -11.35 6.74
C GLU A 46 5.69 -10.80 6.01
N ASP A 47 6.00 -11.27 4.79
CA ASP A 47 7.09 -10.73 3.98
C ASP A 47 6.72 -9.39 3.31
N VAL A 48 5.44 -9.23 3.00
CA VAL A 48 4.92 -8.09 2.22
C VAL A 48 4.43 -6.97 3.13
N ILE A 49 3.67 -7.29 4.17
CA ILE A 49 2.96 -6.33 5.01
C ILE A 49 3.64 -6.27 6.37
N LEU A 50 4.51 -5.29 6.55
CA LEU A 50 5.23 -5.08 7.81
C LEU A 50 4.32 -4.51 8.92
N LYS A 51 3.32 -3.75 8.50
CA LYS A 51 2.38 -3.09 9.39
C LYS A 51 1.04 -2.96 8.71
N CYS A 52 -0.02 -3.31 9.43
CA CYS A 52 -1.39 -3.06 9.04
C CYS A 52 -2.19 -2.74 10.31
N ALA A 53 -2.57 -1.48 10.48
CA ALA A 53 -3.38 -1.04 11.61
C ALA A 53 -4.71 -0.47 11.13
N MET A 54 -5.75 -0.72 11.93
CA MET A 54 -7.13 -0.36 11.62
C MET A 54 -7.72 0.60 12.64
N ASN A 55 -8.79 1.26 12.25
CA ASN A 55 -9.66 1.99 13.16
C ASN A 55 -10.68 1.07 13.86
N ASP A 56 -11.50 1.65 14.73
CA ASP A 56 -12.57 0.96 15.45
C ASP A 56 -13.70 0.44 14.56
N GLN A 57 -13.71 0.75 13.26
CA GLN A 57 -14.64 0.23 12.28
C GLN A 57 -14.09 -0.98 11.53
N GLY A 58 -12.80 -1.32 11.70
CA GLY A 58 -12.13 -2.41 10.98
C GLY A 58 -11.50 -1.97 9.66
N ASN A 59 -11.49 -0.66 9.37
CA ASN A 59 -10.90 -0.14 8.14
C ASN A 59 -9.40 0.10 8.33
N VAL A 60 -8.59 -0.23 7.33
CA VAL A 60 -7.13 0.02 7.40
C VAL A 60 -6.85 1.53 7.32
N ILE A 61 -6.02 2.03 8.25
CA ILE A 61 -5.64 3.44 8.34
C ILE A 61 -4.12 3.66 8.25
N ASP A 62 -3.32 2.64 8.56
CA ASP A 62 -1.86 2.71 8.51
C ASP A 62 -1.32 1.40 7.93
N LEU A 63 -0.58 1.51 6.84
CA LEU A 63 -0.10 0.39 6.05
C LEU A 63 1.39 0.58 5.71
N THR A 64 2.18 -0.44 5.95
CA THR A 64 3.59 -0.51 5.51
C THR A 64 3.81 -1.72 4.62
N VAL A 65 4.27 -1.48 3.39
CA VAL A 65 4.39 -2.49 2.33
C VAL A 65 5.82 -2.63 1.83
N TYR A 66 6.31 -3.87 1.72
CA TYR A 66 7.46 -4.25 0.91
C TYR A 66 7.01 -4.85 -0.42
N ASN A 67 7.23 -4.12 -1.51
CA ASN A 67 6.99 -4.62 -2.85
C ASN A 67 8.29 -5.20 -3.41
N TYR A 68 8.62 -6.45 -3.07
CA TYR A 68 9.73 -7.13 -3.74
C TYR A 68 9.23 -8.07 -4.85
N TYR A 69 8.24 -8.94 -4.57
CA TYR A 69 7.63 -9.80 -5.59
C TYR A 69 6.16 -9.47 -5.89
N LEU A 70 5.65 -8.31 -5.46
CA LEU A 70 4.26 -7.94 -5.75
C LEU A 70 4.10 -7.61 -7.22
N GLN A 71 3.08 -8.15 -7.86
CA GLN A 71 2.68 -7.72 -9.20
C GLN A 71 1.80 -6.46 -9.10
N GLU A 72 1.58 -5.78 -10.22
CA GLU A 72 0.74 -4.57 -10.25
C GLU A 72 -0.67 -4.82 -9.69
N GLU A 73 -1.25 -5.98 -9.99
CA GLU A 73 -2.53 -6.43 -9.44
C GLU A 73 -2.52 -6.54 -7.91
N ASP A 74 -1.42 -7.01 -7.32
CA ASP A 74 -1.28 -7.12 -5.86
C ASP A 74 -1.20 -5.73 -5.24
N VAL A 75 -0.39 -4.86 -5.82
CA VAL A 75 -0.25 -3.45 -5.41
C VAL A 75 -1.60 -2.74 -5.48
N ASN A 76 -2.34 -2.93 -6.56
CA ASN A 76 -3.65 -2.34 -6.73
C ASN A 76 -4.67 -2.88 -5.71
N LYS A 77 -4.60 -4.17 -5.38
CA LYS A 77 -5.48 -4.75 -4.35
C LYS A 77 -5.18 -4.18 -2.96
N ILE A 78 -3.92 -4.20 -2.53
CA ILE A 78 -3.55 -3.76 -1.16
C ILE A 78 -3.70 -2.25 -0.95
N LEU A 79 -3.61 -1.46 -2.03
CA LEU A 79 -3.78 0.00 -1.99
C LEU A 79 -5.19 0.46 -2.40
N SER A 80 -6.15 -0.46 -2.53
CA SER A 80 -7.53 -0.13 -2.89
C SER A 80 -8.35 0.49 -1.74
N TYR A 81 -7.86 0.43 -0.51
CA TYR A 81 -8.56 0.90 0.68
C TYR A 81 -8.39 2.41 0.85
N SER A 82 -9.41 3.18 0.51
CA SER A 82 -9.37 4.67 0.51
C SER A 82 -9.21 5.29 1.90
N THR A 83 -9.37 4.50 2.97
CA THR A 83 -9.23 4.93 4.37
C THR A 83 -7.79 5.00 4.86
N ILE A 84 -6.82 4.53 4.06
CA ILE A 84 -5.39 4.60 4.40
C ILE A 84 -5.01 6.07 4.58
N LYS A 85 -4.56 6.40 5.79
CA LYS A 85 -4.06 7.73 6.17
C LYS A 85 -2.55 7.80 6.16
N VAL A 86 -1.89 6.72 6.56
CA VAL A 86 -0.44 6.61 6.62
C VAL A 86 -0.01 5.47 5.72
N LEU A 87 0.73 5.78 4.67
CA LEU A 87 1.30 4.79 3.77
C LEU A 87 2.82 4.88 3.78
N THR A 88 3.47 3.78 4.13
CA THR A 88 4.91 3.58 3.88
C THR A 88 5.08 2.49 2.84
N TYR A 89 5.71 2.82 1.73
CA TYR A 89 5.83 1.94 0.58
C TYR A 89 7.29 1.81 0.15
N TYR A 90 7.81 0.59 0.22
CA TYR A 90 9.19 0.27 -0.10
C TYR A 90 9.27 -0.51 -1.42
N VAL A 91 10.11 -0.02 -2.32
CA VAL A 91 10.57 -0.75 -3.52
C VAL A 91 12.04 -1.08 -3.29
N LYS A 92 12.35 -2.35 -3.05
CA LYS A 92 13.70 -2.83 -2.73
C LYS A 92 14.23 -3.71 -3.84
N PHE A 93 15.51 -3.59 -4.14
CA PHE A 93 16.17 -4.42 -5.15
C PHE A 93 17.15 -5.37 -4.48
N ASN A 94 17.23 -6.61 -4.97
CA ASN A 94 18.29 -7.51 -4.55
C ASN A 94 19.55 -7.20 -5.33
N LEU A 95 20.67 -7.44 -4.66
CA LEU A 95 22.00 -7.25 -5.23
C LEU A 95 22.65 -8.62 -5.41
N LYS A 96 23.35 -8.77 -6.52
CA LYS A 96 24.26 -9.90 -6.74
C LYS A 96 25.69 -9.42 -6.54
N THR A 97 26.38 -10.00 -5.56
CA THR A 97 27.81 -9.75 -5.36
C THR A 97 28.60 -10.41 -6.49
N ILE A 98 29.50 -9.64 -7.11
CA ILE A 98 30.38 -10.15 -8.15
C ILE A 98 31.57 -10.83 -7.44
N LYS A 99 31.71 -12.15 -7.62
CA LYS A 99 32.75 -12.96 -6.96
C LYS A 99 34.14 -12.36 -7.15
N ASN A 100 34.94 -12.42 -6.09
CA ASN A 100 36.33 -11.90 -6.05
C ASN A 100 36.44 -10.38 -6.29
N THR A 101 35.35 -9.63 -6.12
CA THR A 101 35.37 -8.16 -6.15
C THR A 101 34.51 -7.61 -5.01
N SER A 102 34.72 -6.34 -4.65
CA SER A 102 33.79 -5.62 -3.77
C SER A 102 32.65 -4.96 -4.55
N ASN A 103 32.37 -5.42 -5.79
CA ASN A 103 31.30 -4.88 -6.62
C ASN A 103 30.01 -5.69 -6.42
N SER A 104 28.88 -5.02 -6.60
CA SER A 104 27.57 -5.65 -6.69
C SER A 104 26.82 -5.13 -7.91
N GLU A 105 26.04 -5.98 -8.55
CA GLU A 105 25.11 -5.62 -9.61
C GLU A 105 23.67 -5.68 -9.09
N ILE A 106 22.81 -4.78 -9.61
CA ILE A 106 21.37 -4.81 -9.32
C ILE A 106 20.75 -5.97 -10.09
N ILE A 107 19.99 -6.80 -9.38
CA ILE A 107 19.13 -7.80 -10.00
C ILE A 107 17.85 -7.09 -10.44
N GLU A 108 17.36 -7.42 -11.64
CA GLU A 108 16.08 -6.93 -12.12
C GLU A 108 14.97 -7.23 -11.08
N HIS A 109 14.11 -6.24 -10.86
CA HIS A 109 13.06 -6.34 -9.86
C HIS A 109 12.02 -7.37 -10.32
N PRO A 110 11.74 -8.44 -9.54
CA PRO A 110 10.84 -9.50 -10.00
C PRO A 110 9.35 -9.14 -9.88
N GLY A 111 9.04 -8.03 -9.21
CA GLY A 111 7.70 -7.46 -9.08
C GLY A 111 7.59 -6.06 -9.70
N TYR A 112 6.55 -5.34 -9.31
CA TYR A 112 6.22 -4.01 -9.73
C TYR A 112 7.18 -2.98 -9.14
N SER A 113 8.06 -2.41 -9.97
CA SER A 113 9.13 -1.51 -9.52
C SER A 113 8.84 -0.03 -9.75
N LYS A 114 7.61 0.34 -10.11
CA LYS A 114 7.22 1.74 -10.39
C LYS A 114 6.60 2.43 -9.17
N PHE A 115 6.45 3.75 -9.24
CA PHE A 115 5.59 4.47 -8.31
C PHE A 115 4.11 4.08 -8.55
N PRO A 116 3.38 3.57 -7.55
CA PRO A 116 1.99 3.13 -7.76
C PRO A 116 1.04 4.30 -7.96
N THR A 117 0.48 4.44 -9.16
CA THR A 117 -0.47 5.51 -9.49
C THR A 117 -1.77 5.42 -8.69
N ILE A 118 -2.14 4.23 -8.23
CA ILE A 118 -3.32 4.01 -7.37
C ILE A 118 -3.25 4.80 -6.04
N ILE A 119 -2.05 5.21 -5.60
CA ILE A 119 -1.89 6.07 -4.41
C ILE A 119 -2.66 7.39 -4.56
N THR A 120 -2.86 7.88 -5.80
CA THR A 120 -3.66 9.09 -6.07
C THR A 120 -5.14 8.93 -5.69
N ASN A 121 -5.64 7.69 -5.57
CA ASN A 121 -7.01 7.39 -5.16
C ASN A 121 -7.19 7.33 -3.63
N LEU A 122 -6.11 7.43 -2.85
CA LEU A 122 -6.16 7.42 -1.39
C LEU A 122 -6.58 8.80 -0.87
N SER A 123 -7.89 9.08 -0.91
CA SER A 123 -8.45 10.39 -0.56
C SER A 123 -8.18 10.82 0.88
N GLU A 124 -7.99 9.87 1.79
CA GLU A 124 -7.70 10.14 3.21
C GLU A 124 -6.19 10.18 3.55
N LEU A 125 -5.31 10.08 2.56
CA LEU A 125 -3.86 10.02 2.80
C LEU A 125 -3.33 11.33 3.42
N GLU A 126 -2.74 11.21 4.60
CA GLU A 126 -2.13 12.29 5.38
C GLU A 126 -0.60 12.20 5.39
N THR A 127 -0.04 10.99 5.39
CA THR A 127 1.42 10.74 5.34
C THR A 127 1.75 9.73 4.24
N LEU A 128 2.70 10.09 3.37
CA LEU A 128 3.24 9.20 2.34
C LEU A 128 4.76 9.12 2.43
N ASN A 129 5.27 7.94 2.70
CA ASN A 129 6.70 7.63 2.66
C ASN A 129 6.97 6.65 1.51
N PHE A 130 7.51 7.15 0.40
CA PHE A 130 7.90 6.32 -0.74
C PHE A 130 9.41 6.12 -0.78
N TYR A 131 9.84 4.90 -0.50
CA TYR A 131 11.26 4.53 -0.45
C TYR A 131 11.62 3.65 -1.63
N TYR A 132 12.22 4.26 -2.65
CA TYR A 132 12.88 3.53 -3.73
C TYR A 132 14.34 3.30 -3.36
N ASP A 133 14.73 2.04 -3.14
CA ASP A 133 16.11 1.69 -2.80
C ASP A 133 16.75 0.84 -3.89
N ARG A 134 17.41 1.53 -4.82
CA ARG A 134 18.19 0.93 -5.89
C ARG A 134 19.67 1.30 -5.73
N THR A 135 20.20 0.96 -4.56
CA THR A 135 21.59 1.18 -4.18
C THR A 135 22.45 -0.04 -4.53
N TYR A 136 23.59 0.17 -5.19
CA TYR A 136 24.59 -0.87 -5.45
C TYR A 136 26.00 -0.36 -5.19
N TYR A 137 26.98 -1.25 -5.09
CA TYR A 137 28.34 -0.91 -4.73
C TYR A 137 29.31 -1.16 -5.88
N THR A 138 30.16 -0.16 -6.14
CA THR A 138 31.35 -0.33 -6.97
C THR A 138 32.56 -0.11 -6.06
N LYS A 139 33.29 -1.19 -5.78
CA LYS A 139 34.34 -1.28 -4.77
C LYS A 139 33.82 -0.96 -3.36
N PHE A 140 34.07 0.25 -2.87
CA PHE A 140 33.64 0.73 -1.56
C PHE A 140 32.69 1.92 -1.66
N LEU A 141 32.26 2.26 -2.88
CA LEU A 141 31.38 3.40 -3.15
C LEU A 141 29.96 2.90 -3.40
N ALA A 142 29.01 3.48 -2.65
CA ALA A 142 27.59 3.28 -2.89
C ALA A 142 27.13 4.17 -4.05
N ASN A 143 26.60 3.56 -5.09
CA ASN A 143 25.91 4.19 -6.20
C ASN A 143 24.41 4.03 -6.00
N ARG A 144 23.63 5.05 -6.31
CA ARG A 144 22.17 5.05 -6.13
C ARG A 144 21.52 5.43 -7.45
N GLU A 145 20.67 4.55 -7.97
CA GLU A 145 19.89 4.85 -9.17
C GLU A 145 18.55 5.45 -8.77
N LYS A 146 18.15 6.51 -9.49
CA LYS A 146 16.88 7.16 -9.25
C LYS A 146 15.79 6.58 -10.13
N ILE A 147 14.55 6.60 -9.65
CA ILE A 147 13.36 6.33 -10.44
C ILE A 147 12.76 7.63 -10.98
N HIS A 148 12.22 7.56 -12.21
CA HIS A 148 11.37 8.59 -12.78
C HIS A 148 9.89 8.32 -12.44
N ILE A 149 9.17 9.34 -11.99
CA ILE A 149 7.73 9.26 -11.73
C ILE A 149 6.97 9.84 -12.93
N GLU A 150 6.11 9.01 -13.53
CA GLU A 150 5.28 9.40 -14.68
C GLU A 150 4.40 10.62 -14.33
N THR A 151 4.30 11.58 -15.26
CA THR A 151 3.44 12.75 -15.11
C THR A 151 1.98 12.34 -14.82
N GLY A 152 1.34 13.02 -13.89
CA GLY A 152 0.00 12.75 -13.40
C GLY A 152 -0.04 11.86 -12.15
N SER A 153 1.06 11.18 -11.82
CA SER A 153 1.11 10.25 -10.69
C SER A 153 1.24 10.93 -9.33
N LEU A 154 1.56 12.23 -9.29
CA LEU A 154 1.72 12.98 -8.04
C LEU A 154 0.52 13.89 -7.73
N LYS A 155 -0.62 13.63 -8.36
CA LYS A 155 -1.93 14.20 -7.98
C LYS A 155 -2.45 13.56 -6.69
N LEU A 156 -1.68 13.69 -5.62
CA LEU A 156 -1.93 13.09 -4.32
C LEU A 156 -3.08 13.78 -3.58
N SER A 157 -3.52 13.18 -2.46
CA SER A 157 -4.58 13.78 -1.64
C SER A 157 -4.19 15.18 -1.16
N LYS A 158 -5.16 16.10 -1.22
CA LYS A 158 -4.99 17.43 -0.61
C LYS A 158 -4.89 17.38 0.91
N LYS A 159 -5.20 16.25 1.55
CA LYS A 159 -5.03 16.05 3.00
C LYS A 159 -3.60 15.71 3.39
N LEU A 160 -2.70 15.49 2.42
CA LEU A 160 -1.32 15.11 2.67
C LEU A 160 -0.58 16.24 3.40
N LYS A 161 0.00 15.89 4.56
CA LYS A 161 0.80 16.75 5.43
C LYS A 161 2.27 16.39 5.38
N GLU A 162 2.57 15.11 5.26
CA GLU A 162 3.95 14.61 5.24
C GLU A 162 4.18 13.81 3.96
N LEU A 163 5.24 14.17 3.25
CA LEU A 163 5.67 13.49 2.05
C LEU A 163 7.15 13.19 2.14
N THR A 164 7.56 11.97 1.83
CA THR A 164 8.97 11.60 1.76
C THR A 164 9.19 10.78 0.51
N PHE A 165 10.20 11.15 -0.26
CA PHE A 165 10.68 10.40 -1.40
C PHE A 165 12.16 10.04 -1.24
N SER A 166 12.50 8.79 -1.52
CA SER A 166 13.89 8.35 -1.63
C SER A 166 14.22 7.98 -3.06
N GLN A 167 15.38 8.43 -3.55
CA GLN A 167 15.93 8.11 -4.87
C GLN A 167 14.94 8.33 -6.02
N VAL A 168 14.25 9.48 -6.00
CA VAL A 168 13.38 9.92 -7.09
C VAL A 168 14.04 11.05 -7.88
N ASP A 169 13.86 11.05 -9.19
CA ASP A 169 14.20 12.17 -10.06
C ASP A 169 12.93 12.88 -10.51
N PHE A 170 12.76 14.14 -10.07
CA PHE A 170 11.56 14.92 -10.35
C PHE A 170 11.71 15.72 -11.64
N THR A 171 10.68 15.67 -12.48
CA THR A 171 10.50 16.63 -13.57
C THR A 171 9.85 17.92 -13.09
N ASN A 172 9.88 18.96 -13.93
CA ASN A 172 9.15 20.19 -13.66
C ASN A 172 7.64 19.93 -13.49
N GLN A 173 7.05 19.04 -14.29
CA GLN A 173 5.64 18.67 -14.16
C GLN A 173 5.35 17.98 -12.82
N ASN A 174 6.27 17.13 -12.34
CA ASN A 174 6.14 16.55 -11.01
C ASN A 174 6.18 17.63 -9.92
N MET A 175 7.05 18.63 -10.05
CA MET A 175 7.11 19.75 -9.10
C MET A 175 5.84 20.62 -9.13
N GLU A 176 5.26 20.85 -10.31
CA GLU A 176 3.97 21.54 -10.46
C GLU A 176 2.85 20.76 -9.77
N GLU A 177 2.78 19.44 -9.95
CA GLU A 177 1.80 18.59 -9.25
C GLU A 177 1.95 18.66 -7.73
N LEU A 178 3.19 18.54 -7.23
CA LEU A 178 3.48 18.66 -5.79
C LEU A 178 3.14 20.04 -5.24
N SER A 179 3.28 21.10 -6.03
CA SER A 179 2.92 22.46 -5.62
C SER A 179 1.42 22.64 -5.34
N THR A 180 0.58 21.72 -5.82
CA THR A 180 -0.87 21.75 -5.56
C THR A 180 -1.26 21.24 -4.17
N LEU A 181 -0.30 20.66 -3.42
CA LEU A 181 -0.49 20.13 -2.07
C LEU A 181 -0.42 21.24 -1.03
N THR A 182 -1.51 21.97 -0.88
CA THR A 182 -1.57 23.16 -0.01
C THR A 182 -1.47 22.88 1.48
N ASN A 183 -1.66 21.63 1.91
CA ASN A 183 -1.61 21.24 3.32
C ASN A 183 -0.29 20.54 3.70
N LEU A 184 0.70 20.54 2.80
CA LEU A 184 1.99 19.90 3.05
C LEU A 184 2.78 20.68 4.11
N GLU A 185 3.07 20.02 5.22
CA GLU A 185 3.83 20.56 6.36
C GLU A 185 5.30 20.15 6.30
N SER A 186 5.61 18.99 5.72
CA SER A 186 6.97 18.45 5.57
C SER A 186 7.18 17.72 4.23
N LEU A 187 8.35 17.94 3.62
CA LEU A 187 8.83 17.29 2.39
C LEU A 187 10.29 16.82 2.53
#